data_AF-A0A1Y2LH44-F1
#
_entry.id   AF-A0A1Y2LH44-F1
#
_cell.length_a   1.000
_cell.length_b   1.000
_cell.length_c   1.000
_cell.angle_alpha   90.00
_cell.angle_beta   90.00
_cell.angle_gamma   90.00
#
_symmetry.space_group_name_H-M   'P 1'
#
loop_
_entity.id
_entity.type
_entity.pdbx_description
1 polymer ?
#
loop_
_entity_poly.entity_id
_entity_poly.type
_entity_poly.pdbx_seq_one_letter_code
_entity_poly.pdbx_strand_id
1 'polypeptide(L)'
;MLTQAKRTEEGRRLQSSSLSSNRRRWNVKQVKRYLRCVDRFLTLLIVYVHVTSGQLGRGSEITTMRHRNRLLQDRNIFVVDRQVITVVRYHKSQLQWDKPKVVPRFLPPRLGQVIVLYLAYAQPFREYLAVQVLGGSFHDYVWADEQGP
;
A
#
# COMPACT_ATOMS: atom_id res chain seq x y z
N MET A 1 15.99 -2.56 -2.75
CA MET A 1 15.07 -3.70 -2.45
C MET A 1 15.50 -5.03 -3.03
N LEU A 2 15.55 -5.20 -4.36
CA LEU A 2 15.83 -6.52 -4.96
C LEU A 2 17.18 -7.10 -4.51
N THR A 3 18.19 -6.26 -4.33
CA THR A 3 19.49 -6.64 -3.76
C THR A 3 19.38 -7.14 -2.33
N GLN A 4 18.49 -6.55 -1.52
CA GLN A 4 18.26 -6.95 -0.13
C GLN A 4 17.49 -8.26 -0.04
N ALA A 5 16.42 -8.42 -0.84
CA ALA A 5 15.68 -9.68 -0.95
C ALA A 5 16.61 -10.83 -1.39
N LYS A 6 17.58 -10.58 -2.28
CA LYS A 6 18.59 -11.57 -2.67
C LYS A 6 19.59 -11.93 -1.56
N ARG A 7 19.82 -11.02 -0.60
CA ARG A 7 20.80 -11.19 0.48
C ARG A 7 20.22 -11.92 1.69
N THR A 8 18.98 -11.61 2.05
CA THR A 8 18.27 -12.20 3.21
C THR A 8 17.82 -13.63 2.96
N GLU A 9 17.81 -14.47 4.00
CA GLU A 9 17.32 -15.85 3.94
C GLU A 9 15.87 -15.93 3.45
N GLU A 10 14.98 -15.10 4.02
CA GLU A 10 13.57 -15.07 3.63
C GLU A 10 13.37 -14.72 2.15
N GLY A 11 14.13 -13.76 1.63
CA GLY A 11 14.05 -13.42 0.21
C GLY A 11 14.68 -14.47 -0.72
N ARG A 12 15.61 -15.30 -0.24
CA ARG A 12 16.08 -16.50 -0.97
C ARG A 12 15.02 -17.59 -1.03
N ARG A 13 14.19 -17.74 0.02
CA ARG A 13 13.05 -18.69 0.02
C ARG A 13 12.00 -18.36 -1.03
N LEU A 14 11.92 -17.10 -1.48
CA LEU A 14 11.06 -16.68 -2.59
C LEU A 14 11.59 -17.12 -3.97
N GLN A 15 12.84 -17.56 -4.07
CA GLN A 15 13.48 -17.99 -5.32
C GLN A 15 13.46 -19.52 -5.42
N SER A 16 13.40 -20.03 -6.65
CA SER A 16 13.60 -21.46 -6.87
C SER A 16 15.09 -21.81 -6.72
N SER A 17 15.36 -23.01 -6.22
CA SER A 17 16.72 -23.57 -6.06
C SER A 17 17.35 -24.03 -7.39
N SER A 18 16.62 -23.93 -8.51
CA SER A 18 17.10 -24.39 -9.82
C SER A 18 18.14 -23.42 -10.38
N LEU A 19 19.39 -23.89 -10.42
CA LEU A 19 20.60 -23.18 -10.81
C LEU A 19 20.86 -23.17 -12.33
N SER A 20 19.87 -23.41 -13.18
CA SER A 20 20.07 -23.35 -14.64
C SER A 20 19.68 -21.99 -15.22
N SER A 21 20.69 -21.32 -15.76
CA SER A 21 20.69 -20.02 -16.44
C SER A 21 20.58 -18.77 -15.54
N ASN A 22 21.21 -17.69 -15.99
CA ASN A 22 21.56 -16.44 -15.32
C ASN A 22 20.37 -15.59 -14.78
N ARG A 23 19.16 -16.17 -14.66
CA ARG A 23 17.99 -15.59 -13.98
C ARG A 23 17.46 -16.59 -12.96
N ARG A 24 17.75 -16.36 -11.68
CA ARG A 24 17.05 -17.07 -10.59
C ARG A 24 15.54 -16.88 -10.77
N ARG A 25 14.84 -17.99 -10.99
CA ARG A 25 13.40 -18.00 -11.26
C ARG A 25 12.66 -17.82 -9.94
N TRP A 26 11.62 -16.99 -9.92
CA TRP A 26 10.79 -16.83 -8.72
C TRP A 26 10.01 -18.12 -8.45
N ASN A 27 9.91 -18.52 -7.18
CA ASN A 27 9.05 -19.62 -6.78
C ASN A 27 7.62 -19.08 -6.61
N VAL A 28 6.76 -19.32 -7.60
CA VAL A 28 5.38 -18.80 -7.66
C VAL A 28 4.59 -19.13 -6.39
N LYS A 29 4.75 -20.33 -5.82
CA LYS A 29 4.03 -20.75 -4.60
C LYS A 29 4.44 -19.88 -3.40
N GLN A 30 5.74 -19.60 -3.26
CA GLN A 30 6.25 -18.79 -2.16
C GLN A 30 5.94 -17.30 -2.35
N VAL A 31 5.98 -16.81 -3.59
CA VAL A 31 5.53 -15.46 -3.93
C VAL A 31 4.05 -15.27 -3.57
N LYS A 32 3.17 -16.19 -3.98
CA LYS A 32 1.74 -16.15 -3.58
C LYS A 32 1.54 -16.20 -2.06
N ARG A 33 2.39 -16.94 -1.33
CA ARG A 33 2.35 -16.95 0.14
C ARG A 33 2.75 -15.60 0.73
N TYR A 34 3.83 -14.99 0.24
CA TYR A 34 4.26 -13.66 0.68
C TYR A 34 3.20 -12.60 0.41
N LEU A 35 2.61 -12.58 -0.79
CA LEU A 35 1.56 -11.61 -1.14
C LEU A 35 0.35 -11.73 -0.21
N ARG A 36 -0.12 -12.96 0.09
CA ARG A 36 -1.18 -13.17 1.10
C ARG A 36 -0.81 -12.66 2.50
N CYS A 37 0.45 -12.75 2.89
CA CYS A 37 0.91 -12.15 4.15
C CYS A 37 0.84 -10.62 4.11
N VAL A 38 1.20 -10.01 2.97
CA VAL A 38 1.08 -8.56 2.77
C VAL A 38 -0.39 -8.13 2.79
N ASP A 39 -1.28 -8.86 2.12
CA ASP A 39 -2.71 -8.56 2.11
C ASP A 39 -3.30 -8.63 3.54
N ARG A 40 -2.97 -9.68 4.31
CA ARG A 40 -3.36 -9.77 5.72
C ARG A 40 -2.83 -8.61 6.56
N PHE A 41 -1.58 -8.20 6.33
CA PHE A 41 -1.00 -7.03 7.00
C PHE A 41 -1.79 -5.76 6.67
N LEU A 42 -2.14 -5.54 5.39
CA LEU A 42 -2.96 -4.41 4.96
C LEU A 42 -4.36 -4.42 5.59
N THR A 43 -5.00 -5.59 5.70
CA THR A 43 -6.30 -5.75 6.37
C THR A 43 -6.24 -5.36 7.85
N LEU A 44 -5.13 -5.63 8.54
CA LEU A 44 -4.97 -5.17 9.93
C LEU A 44 -4.64 -3.67 9.99
N LEU A 45 -3.81 -3.20 9.05
CA LEU A 45 -3.38 -1.81 9.00
C LEU A 45 -4.54 -0.86 8.70
N ILE A 46 -5.47 -1.22 7.81
CA ILE A 46 -6.64 -0.40 7.50
C ILE A 46 -7.56 -0.25 8.72
N VAL A 47 -7.75 -1.31 9.52
CA VAL A 47 -8.52 -1.24 10.78
C VAL A 47 -7.83 -0.30 11.76
N TYR A 48 -6.51 -0.41 11.91
CA TYR A 48 -5.76 0.44 12.82
C TYR A 48 -5.78 1.92 12.40
N VAL A 49 -5.63 2.20 11.09
CA VAL A 49 -5.82 3.54 10.53
C VAL A 49 -7.24 4.03 10.79
N HIS A 50 -8.26 3.22 10.57
CA HIS A 50 -9.65 3.61 10.79
C HIS A 50 -9.94 3.98 12.24
N VAL A 51 -9.49 3.17 13.21
CA VAL A 51 -9.74 3.37 14.64
C VAL A 51 -8.94 4.55 15.20
N THR A 52 -7.74 4.80 14.69
CA THR A 52 -6.84 5.82 15.26
C THR A 52 -6.89 7.19 14.57
N SER A 53 -7.48 7.29 13.37
CA SER A 53 -7.56 8.54 12.59
C SER A 53 -8.66 9.51 13.04
N GLY A 54 -9.15 9.36 14.27
CA GLY A 54 -10.16 10.21 14.89
C GLY A 54 -11.60 9.85 14.48
N GLN A 55 -12.39 10.85 14.08
CA GLN A 55 -13.80 10.67 13.69
C GLN A 55 -13.93 9.62 12.58
N LEU A 56 -14.74 8.58 12.79
CA LEU A 56 -14.91 7.44 11.87
C LEU A 56 -15.11 7.93 10.42
N GLY A 57 -14.06 7.86 9.60
CA GLY A 57 -14.18 8.09 8.16
C GLY A 57 -15.15 7.06 7.59
N ARG A 58 -16.01 7.45 6.64
CA ARG A 58 -16.91 6.48 6.01
C ARG A 58 -16.08 5.36 5.39
N GLY A 59 -16.56 4.12 5.42
CA GLY A 59 -15.81 2.97 4.88
C GLY A 59 -15.26 3.23 3.47
N SER A 60 -16.06 3.87 2.61
CA SER A 60 -15.68 4.25 1.25
C SER A 60 -14.58 5.31 1.14
N GLU A 61 -14.37 6.14 2.16
CA GLU A 61 -13.32 7.15 2.18
C GLU A 61 -11.94 6.55 2.51
N ILE A 62 -11.93 5.48 3.30
CA ILE A 62 -10.69 4.82 3.72
C ILE A 62 -10.24 3.84 2.67
N THR A 63 -11.14 3.00 2.15
CA THR A 63 -10.81 2.00 1.12
C THR A 63 -10.29 2.64 -0.18
N THR A 64 -10.80 3.82 -0.54
CA THR A 64 -10.38 4.56 -1.73
C THR A 64 -9.12 5.40 -1.55
N MET A 65 -8.42 5.30 -0.42
CA MET A 65 -7.14 5.99 -0.22
C MET A 65 -6.07 5.53 -1.21
N ARG A 66 -5.36 6.49 -1.78
CA ARG A 66 -4.28 6.31 -2.74
C ARG A 66 -2.94 6.70 -2.14
N HIS A 67 -1.89 5.99 -2.53
CA HIS A 67 -0.51 6.35 -2.18
C HIS A 67 0.26 7.03 -3.33
N ARG A 68 -0.31 7.05 -4.54
CA ARG A 68 0.26 7.70 -5.73
C ARG A 68 -0.69 8.74 -6.30
N ASN A 69 -0.11 9.77 -6.91
CA ASN A 69 -0.87 10.76 -7.66
C ASN A 69 -1.21 10.19 -9.05
N ARG A 70 -2.40 10.50 -9.54
CA ARG A 70 -2.80 10.37 -10.95
C ARG A 70 -3.06 11.76 -11.53
N LEU A 71 -3.19 11.83 -12.86
CA LEU A 71 -3.49 13.06 -13.61
C LEU A 71 -4.66 13.86 -13.02
N LEU A 72 -5.72 13.18 -12.58
CA LEU A 72 -6.96 13.79 -12.09
C LEU A 72 -7.16 13.70 -10.57
N GLN A 73 -6.30 12.97 -9.86
CA GLN A 73 -6.52 12.65 -8.45
C GLN A 73 -5.20 12.56 -7.69
N ASP A 74 -5.03 13.40 -6.67
CA ASP A 74 -3.85 13.32 -5.80
C ASP A 74 -3.89 12.08 -4.89
N ARG A 75 -2.71 11.70 -4.40
CA ARG A 75 -2.58 10.74 -3.29
C ARG A 75 -3.22 11.28 -2.01
N ASN A 76 -3.47 10.37 -1.07
CA ASN A 76 -4.11 10.66 0.20
C ASN A 76 -3.13 10.63 1.39
N ILE A 77 -1.86 10.26 1.20
CA ILE A 77 -0.89 10.14 2.29
C ILE A 77 0.23 11.15 2.12
N PHE A 78 0.47 11.94 3.17
CA PHE A 78 1.48 13.00 3.19
C PHE A 78 2.28 12.98 4.50
N VAL A 79 3.46 13.59 4.48
CA VAL A 79 4.26 13.87 5.68
C VAL A 79 4.28 15.37 5.88
N VAL A 80 3.77 15.82 7.03
CA VAL A 80 3.72 17.23 7.43
C VAL A 80 4.21 17.32 8.87
N ASP A 81 5.15 18.23 9.14
CA ASP A 81 5.73 18.43 10.48
C ASP A 81 6.19 17.14 11.17
N ARG A 82 6.86 16.27 10.40
CA ARG A 82 7.36 14.94 10.82
C ARG A 82 6.27 13.94 11.23
N GLN A 83 5.00 14.26 10.97
CA GLN A 83 3.87 13.37 11.19
C GLN A 83 3.30 12.91 9.86
N VAL A 84 2.78 11.68 9.84
CA VAL A 84 2.06 11.17 8.67
C VAL A 84 0.61 11.56 8.80
N ILE A 85 0.08 12.17 7.74
CA ILE A 85 -1.31 12.57 7.66
C ILE A 85 -2.00 11.82 6.51
N THR A 86 -3.27 11.49 6.75
CA THR A 86 -4.18 11.04 5.70
C THR A 86 -5.12 12.17 5.34
N VAL A 87 -5.28 12.42 4.05
CA VAL A 87 -6.07 13.53 3.51
C VAL A 87 -7.16 12.94 2.65
N VAL A 88 -8.40 13.06 3.11
CA VAL A 88 -9.59 12.61 2.37
C VAL A 88 -10.30 13.84 1.80
N ARG A 89 -10.63 13.79 0.50
CA ARG A 89 -11.48 14.79 -0.15
C ARG A 89 -12.93 14.34 -0.14
N TYR A 90 -13.78 15.16 0.46
CA TYR A 90 -15.21 14.92 0.52
C TYR A 90 -15.89 15.53 -0.71
N HIS A 91 -16.27 14.69 -1.68
CA HIS A 91 -16.92 15.14 -2.91
C HIS A 91 -18.40 15.53 -2.73
N LYS A 92 -19.08 15.10 -1.66
CA LYS A 92 -20.50 15.45 -1.44
C LYS A 92 -20.72 16.93 -1.15
N SER A 93 -19.71 17.65 -0.66
CA SER A 93 -19.82 19.11 -0.44
C SER A 93 -19.58 19.92 -1.71
N GLN A 94 -19.16 19.29 -2.81
CA GLN A 94 -18.85 20.01 -4.04
C GLN A 94 -20.09 20.61 -4.70
N LEU A 95 -21.26 19.97 -4.53
CA LEU A 95 -22.55 20.51 -4.95
C LEU A 95 -23.01 21.71 -4.11
N GLN A 96 -22.45 21.92 -2.91
CA GLN A 96 -22.92 22.91 -1.95
C GLN A 96 -21.96 24.09 -1.74
N TRP A 97 -20.64 23.90 -1.92
CA TRP A 97 -19.63 24.93 -1.64
C TRP A 97 -18.57 25.12 -2.74
N ASP A 98 -18.78 24.56 -3.94
CA ASP A 98 -17.93 24.71 -5.13
C ASP A 98 -16.45 24.27 -4.95
N LYS A 99 -16.07 23.83 -3.75
CA LYS A 99 -14.74 23.34 -3.38
C LYS A 99 -14.86 22.06 -2.55
N PRO A 100 -14.09 21.01 -2.86
CA PRO A 100 -14.11 19.78 -2.07
C PRO A 100 -13.56 20.06 -0.68
N LYS A 101 -14.30 19.65 0.36
CA LYS A 101 -13.82 19.78 1.74
C LYS A 101 -12.67 18.81 1.94
N VAL A 102 -11.51 19.34 2.31
CA VAL A 102 -10.30 18.59 2.61
C VAL A 102 -10.21 18.39 4.12
N VAL A 103 -10.16 17.15 4.59
CA VAL A 103 -10.02 16.84 6.02
C VAL A 103 -8.70 16.10 6.23
N PRO A 104 -7.67 16.77 6.77
CA PRO A 104 -6.44 16.12 7.18
C PRO A 104 -6.64 15.39 8.51
N ARG A 105 -6.10 14.18 8.63
CA ARG A 105 -6.12 13.36 9.84
C ARG A 105 -4.71 12.92 10.17
N PHE A 106 -4.23 13.30 11.34
CA PHE A 106 -2.92 12.90 11.83
C PHE A 106 -2.96 11.46 12.33
N LEU A 107 -1.96 10.67 11.93
CA LEU A 107 -1.80 9.32 12.43
C LEU A 107 -0.90 9.32 13.66
N PRO A 108 -1.12 8.39 14.62
CA PRO A 108 -0.18 8.17 15.70
C PRO A 108 1.25 7.95 15.15
N PRO A 109 2.31 8.51 15.78
CA PRO A 109 3.66 8.50 15.22
C PRO A 109 4.16 7.11 14.79
N ARG A 110 3.91 6.08 15.62
CA ARG A 110 4.28 4.69 15.31
C ARG A 110 3.54 4.14 14.10
N LEU A 111 2.26 4.45 13.97
CA LEU A 111 1.47 4.04 12.81
C LEU A 111 1.96 4.73 11.53
N GLY A 112 2.25 6.03 11.62
CA GLY A 112 2.86 6.77 10.52
C GLY A 112 4.16 6.13 10.04
N GLN A 113 5.05 5.76 10.96
CA GLN A 113 6.30 5.05 10.63
C GLN A 113 6.05 3.72 9.92
N VAL A 114 5.11 2.91 10.41
CA VAL A 114 4.74 1.63 9.79
C VAL A 114 4.25 1.84 8.35
N ILE A 115 3.39 2.83 8.11
CA ILE A 115 2.89 3.16 6.77
C ILE A 115 4.03 3.63 5.86
N VAL A 116 4.93 4.47 6.35
CA VAL A 116 6.09 4.93 5.56
C VAL A 116 6.98 3.76 5.19
N LEU A 117 7.28 2.86 6.14
CA LEU A 117 8.07 1.65 5.86
C LEU A 117 7.36 0.74 4.85
N TYR A 118 6.05 0.57 4.99
CA TYR A 118 5.26 -0.18 4.03
C TYR A 118 5.35 0.42 2.61
N LEU A 119 5.06 1.71 2.47
CA LEU A 119 5.06 2.41 1.18
C LEU A 119 6.46 2.50 0.56
N ALA A 120 7.51 2.64 1.38
CA ALA A 120 8.88 2.74 0.92
C ALA A 120 9.49 1.37 0.57
N TYR A 121 9.11 0.29 1.27
CA TYR A 121 9.76 -1.02 1.16
C TYR A 121 8.85 -2.16 0.68
N ALA A 122 7.70 -2.36 1.30
CA ALA A 122 6.85 -3.50 0.97
C ALA A 122 6.03 -3.29 -0.30
N GLN A 123 5.46 -2.09 -0.48
CA GLN A 123 4.59 -1.76 -1.62
C GLN A 123 5.31 -1.90 -2.98
N PRO A 124 6.51 -1.32 -3.22
CA PRO A 124 7.19 -1.48 -4.51
C PRO A 124 7.61 -2.94 -4.78
N PHE A 125 7.92 -3.70 -3.72
CA PHE A 125 8.26 -5.11 -3.87
C PHE A 125 7.02 -5.98 -4.16
N ARG A 126 5.90 -5.72 -3.49
CA ARG A 126 4.58 -6.33 -3.78
C ARG A 126 4.22 -6.11 -5.24
N GLU A 127 4.29 -4.87 -5.70
CA GLU A 127 4.06 -4.45 -7.09
C GLU A 127 4.98 -5.17 -8.08
N TYR A 128 6.29 -5.19 -7.80
CA TYR A 128 7.24 -5.90 -8.64
C TYR A 128 6.89 -7.39 -8.77
N LEU A 129 6.56 -8.07 -7.66
CA LEU A 129 6.20 -9.48 -7.69
C LEU A 129 4.88 -9.74 -8.41
N ALA A 130 3.87 -8.89 -8.19
CA ALA A 130 2.59 -9.01 -8.87
C ALA A 130 2.74 -8.92 -10.40
N VAL A 131 3.48 -7.92 -10.90
CA VAL A 131 3.64 -7.73 -12.34
C VAL A 131 4.63 -8.72 -12.96
N GLN A 132 5.82 -8.87 -12.38
CA GLN A 132 6.90 -9.65 -13.01
C GLN A 132 6.77 -11.17 -12.81
N VAL A 133 6.02 -11.61 -11.79
CA VAL A 133 5.88 -13.05 -11.48
C VAL A 133 4.48 -13.57 -11.78
N LEU A 134 3.44 -12.79 -11.48
CA LEU A 134 2.05 -13.21 -11.67
C LEU A 134 1.40 -12.65 -12.94
N GLY A 135 2.05 -11.70 -13.63
CA GLY A 135 1.47 -11.05 -14.82
C GLY A 135 0.30 -10.12 -14.49
N GLY A 136 0.17 -9.68 -13.23
CA GLY A 136 -0.87 -8.75 -12.81
C GLY A 136 -0.59 -7.30 -13.19
N SER A 137 -1.40 -6.38 -12.67
CA SER A 137 -1.26 -4.93 -12.83
C SER A 137 -0.90 -4.24 -11.51
N PHE A 138 -0.56 -2.96 -11.58
CA PHE A 138 -0.33 -2.12 -10.40
C PHE A 138 -1.65 -1.48 -9.93
N HIS A 139 -1.77 -1.22 -8.63
CA HIS A 139 -2.90 -0.52 -8.04
C HIS A 139 -2.42 0.76 -7.34
N ASP A 140 -3.14 1.86 -7.53
CA ASP A 140 -2.79 3.14 -6.87
C ASP A 140 -3.39 3.27 -5.46
N TYR A 141 -4.37 2.42 -5.14
CA TYR A 141 -4.97 2.34 -3.83
C TYR A 141 -4.04 1.63 -2.84
N VAL A 142 -4.06 2.09 -1.60
CA VAL A 142 -3.27 1.46 -0.52
C VAL A 142 -3.83 0.09 -0.18
N TRP A 143 -5.16 -0.05 -0.25
CA TRP A 143 -5.90 -1.21 0.26
C TRP A 143 -6.44 -2.13 -0.83
N ALA A 144 -6.02 -1.94 -2.09
CA ALA A 144 -6.56 -2.71 -3.20
C ALA A 144 -6.35 -4.21 -3.07
N ASP A 145 -7.39 -4.93 -3.48
CA ASP A 145 -7.42 -6.37 -3.71
C ASP A 145 -7.69 -6.69 -5.20
N GLU A 146 -8.00 -7.96 -5.49
CA GLU A 146 -8.29 -8.45 -6.85
C GLU A 146 -9.59 -7.86 -7.45
N GLN A 147 -10.47 -7.27 -6.63
CA GLN A 147 -11.80 -6.76 -7.01
C GLN A 147 -11.84 -5.23 -7.07
N GLY A 148 -10.91 -4.54 -6.42
CA GLY A 148 -10.82 -3.08 -6.44
C GLY A 148 -10.29 -2.50 -5.13
N PRO A 149 -10.49 -1.18 -4.89
CA PRO A 149 -10.30 -0.57 -3.58
C PRO A 149 -11.30 -1.09 -2.53
#